data_AF-A0A961JIM5-F1
#
_entry.id   AF-A0A961JIM5-F1
#
_cell.length_a   1.000
_cell.length_b   1.000
_cell.length_c   1.000
_cell.angle_alpha   90.00
_cell.angle_beta   90.00
_cell.angle_gamma   90.00
#
_symmetry.space_group_name_H-M   'P 1'
#
loop_
_entity.id
_entity.type
_entity.pdbx_description
1 polymer ?
#
loop_
_entity_poly.entity_id
_entity_poly.type
_entity_poly.pdbx_seq_one_letter_code
_entity_poly.pdbx_strand_id
1 'polypeptide(L)'
;MTATRIILLVLGAAIFAAWAWHMFRVLFLLRKRAGTETGQMFPGPSAAWHQWGRFFRSPEDRILRQRLTGLTLGLLVWMVGLAFVGS
;
A
#
# COMPACT_ATOMS: atom_id res chain seq x y z
N MET A 1 -12.03 28.46 2.80
CA MET A 1 -11.89 27.11 3.39
C MET A 1 -11.81 27.24 4.89
N THR A 2 -12.53 26.42 5.66
CA THR A 2 -12.49 26.44 7.13
C THR A 2 -11.23 25.74 7.65
N ALA A 3 -10.71 26.18 8.80
CA ALA A 3 -9.53 25.59 9.43
C ALA A 3 -9.67 24.06 9.63
N THR A 4 -10.88 23.60 9.96
CA THR A 4 -11.23 22.17 10.08
C THR A 4 -10.97 21.39 8.79
N ARG A 5 -11.33 21.93 7.62
CA ARG A 5 -11.07 21.27 6.33
C ARG A 5 -9.58 21.16 6.02
N ILE A 6 -8.80 22.18 6.37
CA ILE A 6 -7.35 22.16 6.19
C ILE A 6 -6.73 21.05 7.05
N ILE A 7 -7.15 20.95 8.32
CA ILE A 7 -6.67 19.90 9.25
C ILE A 7 -7.00 18.50 8.70
N LEU A 8 -8.23 18.29 8.20
CA LEU A 8 -8.63 17.00 7.62
C LEU A 8 -7.85 16.65 6.36
N LEU A 9 -7.56 17.62 5.49
CA LEU A 9 -6.77 17.38 4.29
C LEU A 9 -5.31 17.03 4.62
N VAL A 10 -4.72 17.71 5.60
CA VAL A 10 -3.35 17.41 6.06
C VAL A 10 -3.27 16.02 6.68
N LEU A 11 -4.24 15.65 7.53
CA LEU A 11 -4.34 14.29 8.07
C LEU A 11 -4.49 13.24 6.97
N GLY A 12 -5.36 13.48 6.00
CA GLY A 12 -5.54 12.60 4.84
C GLY A 12 -4.26 12.43 4.03
N ALA A 13 -3.53 13.52 3.78
CA ALA A 13 -2.26 13.49 3.08
C ALA A 13 -1.20 12.69 3.84
N ALA A 14 -1.14 12.82 5.17
CA ALA A 14 -0.22 12.05 6.01
C ALA A 14 -0.54 10.54 6.00
N ILE A 15 -1.82 10.17 6.14
CA ILE A 15 -2.25 8.77 6.06
C ILE A 15 -1.96 8.20 4.67
N PHE A 16 -2.24 8.96 3.61
CA PHE A 16 -1.92 8.58 2.23
C PHE A 16 -0.42 8.37 2.02
N ALA A 17 0.42 9.27 2.51
CA ALA A 17 1.88 9.13 2.42
C ALA A 17 2.38 7.89 3.16
N ALA A 18 1.86 7.60 4.36
CA ALA A 18 2.22 6.41 5.13
C ALA A 18 1.81 5.11 4.41
N TRP A 19 0.62 5.09 3.80
CA TRP A 19 0.16 3.98 2.97
C TRP A 19 1.01 3.81 1.71
N ALA A 20 1.28 4.90 0.98
CA ALA A 20 2.08 4.88 -0.24
C ALA A 20 3.49 4.36 0.04
N TRP A 21 4.11 4.81 1.14
CA TRP A 21 5.39 4.30 1.60
C TRP A 21 5.36 2.77 1.83
N HIS A 22 4.31 2.27 2.50
CA HIS A 22 4.13 0.83 2.69
C HIS A 22 3.96 0.09 1.36
N MET A 23 3.16 0.62 0.44
CA MET A 23 2.91 0.03 -0.87
C MET A 23 4.20 -0.06 -1.70
N PHE A 24 4.97 1.02 -1.77
CA PHE A 24 6.27 1.02 -2.43
C PHE A 24 7.25 0.05 -1.77
N ARG A 25 7.27 -0.03 -0.44
CA ARG A 25 8.11 -1.00 0.28
C ARG A 25 7.79 -2.44 -0.11
N VAL A 26 6.50 -2.77 -0.25
CA VAL A 26 6.07 -4.10 -0.73
C VAL A 26 6.51 -4.34 -2.18
N LEU A 27 6.30 -3.37 -3.07
CA LEU A 27 6.75 -3.46 -4.46
C LEU A 27 8.26 -3.70 -4.57
N PHE A 28 9.07 -2.97 -3.81
CA PHE A 28 10.52 -3.15 -3.80
C PHE A 28 10.94 -4.50 -3.20
N LEU A 29 10.25 -4.98 -2.17
CA LEU A 29 10.47 -6.32 -1.61
C LEU A 29 10.20 -7.41 -2.64
N LEU A 30 9.08 -7.33 -3.36
CA LEU A 30 8.71 -8.29 -4.40
C LEU A 30 9.68 -8.26 -5.57
N ARG A 31 10.09 -7.05 -6.00
CA ARG A 31 11.12 -6.88 -7.02
C ARG A 31 12.44 -7.51 -6.60
N LYS A 32 12.87 -7.27 -5.35
CA LYS A 32 14.11 -7.85 -4.82
C LYS A 32 14.04 -9.38 -4.83
N ARG A 33 12.94 -9.97 -4.35
CA ARG A 33 12.72 -11.43 -4.38
C ARG A 33 12.74 -11.98 -5.81
N ALA A 34 12.04 -11.34 -6.74
CA ALA A 34 12.04 -11.74 -8.14
C ALA A 34 13.45 -11.68 -8.77
N GLY A 35 14.25 -10.66 -8.45
CA GLY A 35 15.63 -10.54 -8.95
C GLY A 35 16.55 -11.62 -8.38
N THR A 36 16.42 -11.96 -7.09
CA THR A 36 17.19 -13.05 -6.47
C THR A 36 16.83 -14.41 -7.07
N GLU A 37 15.56 -14.66 -7.39
CA GLU A 37 15.12 -15.95 -7.93
C GLU A 37 15.41 -16.12 -9.43
N THR A 38 15.32 -15.05 -10.22
CA THR A 38 15.54 -15.11 -11.67
C THR A 38 16.98 -14.82 -12.10
N GLY A 39 17.80 -14.25 -11.21
CA GLY A 39 19.14 -13.75 -11.55
C GLY A 39 19.14 -12.51 -12.45
N GLN A 40 17.97 -11.97 -12.80
CA GLN A 40 17.83 -10.80 -13.67
C GLN A 40 17.66 -9.51 -12.87
N MET A 41 18.34 -8.44 -13.28
CA MET A 41 18.25 -7.13 -12.65
C MET A 41 16.87 -6.47 -12.81
N PHE A 42 16.19 -6.80 -13.91
CA PHE A 42 14.82 -6.42 -14.20
C PHE A 42 14.03 -7.66 -14.63
N PRO A 43 13.48 -8.42 -13.67
CA PRO A 43 12.62 -9.54 -13.99
C PRO A 43 11.38 -9.04 -14.74
N GLY A 44 11.00 -9.75 -15.80
CA GLY A 44 9.86 -9.39 -16.64
C GLY A 44 8.53 -9.32 -15.87
N PRO A 45 7.49 -8.72 -16.46
CA PRO A 45 6.19 -8.52 -15.80
C PRO A 45 5.54 -9.83 -15.33
N SER A 46 5.78 -10.95 -16.01
CA SER A 46 5.30 -12.28 -15.59
C SER A 46 5.89 -12.73 -14.26
N ALA A 47 7.17 -12.49 -14.02
CA ALA A 47 7.84 -12.81 -12.76
C ALA A 47 7.32 -11.94 -11.61
N ALA A 48 7.00 -10.66 -11.89
CA ALA A 48 6.35 -9.80 -10.90
C ALA A 48 4.95 -10.32 -10.51
N TRP A 49 4.13 -10.73 -11.48
CA TRP A 49 2.81 -11.35 -11.22
C TRP A 49 2.92 -12.65 -10.43
N HIS A 50 3.92 -13.48 -10.73
CA HIS A 50 4.18 -14.72 -9.99
C HIS A 50 4.50 -14.43 -8.52
N GLN A 51 5.36 -13.43 -8.25
CA GLN A 51 5.66 -13.01 -6.89
C GLN A 51 4.46 -12.41 -6.17
N TRP A 52 3.60 -11.65 -6.86
CA TRP A 52 2.35 -11.16 -6.30
C TRP A 52 1.41 -12.30 -5.90
N GLY A 53 1.23 -13.31 -6.75
CA GLY A 53 0.42 -14.48 -6.41
C GLY A 53 0.98 -15.24 -5.20
N ARG A 54 2.30 -15.36 -5.11
CA ARG A 54 2.98 -15.97 -3.97
C ARG A 54 2.84 -15.11 -2.71
N PHE A 55 2.94 -13.80 -2.82
CA PHE A 55 2.71 -12.84 -1.75
C PHE A 55 1.30 -12.91 -1.18
N PHE A 56 0.27 -13.16 -2.00
CA PHE A 56 -1.10 -13.33 -1.49
C PHE A 56 -1.30 -14.66 -0.76
N ARG A 57 -0.56 -15.70 -1.14
CA ARG A 57 -0.72 -17.06 -0.60
C ARG A 57 0.23 -17.38 0.56
N SER A 58 1.38 -16.71 0.69
CA SER A 58 2.38 -17.05 1.71
C SER A 58 1.88 -16.70 3.13
N PRO A 59 2.05 -17.57 4.13
CA PRO A 59 1.74 -17.24 5.52
C PRO A 59 2.77 -16.27 6.14
N GLU A 60 4.00 -16.25 5.63
CA GLU A 60 5.08 -15.35 6.10
C GLU A 60 4.77 -13.87 5.83
N ASP A 61 4.12 -13.58 4.70
CA ASP A 61 3.77 -12.20 4.34
C ASP A 61 2.43 -11.75 4.95
N ARG A 62 1.78 -12.57 5.79
CA ARG A 62 0.43 -12.32 6.33
C ARG A 62 0.38 -11.07 7.20
N ILE A 63 1.42 -10.79 7.99
CA ILE A 63 1.52 -9.57 8.81
C ILE A 63 1.65 -8.33 7.91
N LEU A 64 2.45 -8.43 6.84
CA LEU A 64 2.66 -7.33 5.91
C LEU A 64 1.37 -7.03 5.13
N ARG A 65 0.67 -8.08 4.68
CA ARG A 65 -0.68 -7.97 4.09
C ARG A 65 -1.67 -7.35 5.04
N GLN A 66 -1.75 -7.81 6.29
CA GLN A 66 -2.68 -7.27 7.29
C GLN A 66 -2.44 -5.77 7.56
N ARG A 67 -1.17 -5.34 7.66
CA ARG A 67 -0.82 -3.91 7.78
C ARG A 67 -1.27 -3.12 6.56
N LEU A 68 -1.04 -3.65 5.36
CA LEU A 68 -1.39 -2.98 4.11
C LEU A 68 -2.92 -2.91 3.95
N THR A 69 -3.64 -4.01 4.19
CA THR A 69 -5.10 -4.06 4.19
C THR A 69 -5.69 -3.13 5.25
N GLY A 70 -5.13 -3.12 6.46
CA GLY A 70 -5.56 -2.23 7.55
C GLY A 70 -5.37 -0.76 7.21
N LEU A 71 -4.22 -0.37 6.64
CA LEU A 71 -3.99 0.99 6.15
C LEU A 71 -4.93 1.35 5.00
N THR A 72 -5.20 0.42 4.08
CA THR A 72 -6.09 0.65 2.94
C THR A 72 -7.54 0.84 3.39
N LEU A 73 -8.00 0.02 4.34
CA LEU A 73 -9.32 0.17 4.97
C LEU A 73 -9.41 1.48 5.76
N GLY A 74 -8.35 1.84 6.51
CA GLY A 74 -8.28 3.11 7.23
C GLY A 74 -8.37 4.31 6.30
N LEU A 75 -7.70 4.26 5.14
CA LEU A 75 -7.81 5.25 4.08
C LEU A 75 -9.23 5.35 3.50
N LEU A 76 -9.85 4.21 3.22
CA LEU A 76 -11.22 4.16 2.71
C LEU A 76 -12.20 4.79 3.71
N VAL A 77 -12.11 4.40 4.99
CA VAL A 77 -12.93 4.97 6.07
C VAL A 77 -12.68 6.47 6.20
N TRP A 78 -11.42 6.91 6.12
CA TRP A 78 -11.06 8.32 6.15
C TRP A 78 -11.66 9.11 4.97
N MET A 79 -11.53 8.59 3.73
CA MET A 79 -12.08 9.24 2.54
C MET A 79 -13.61 9.32 2.59
N VAL A 80 -14.27 8.25 3.02
CA VAL A 80 -15.74 8.22 3.21
C VAL A 80 -16.16 9.23 4.27
N GLY A 81 -15.48 9.25 5.42
CA GLY A 81 -15.76 10.24 6.48
C GLY A 81 -15.56 11.68 6.02
N LEU A 82 -14.51 11.94 5.22
CA LEU A 82 -14.23 13.26 4.66
C LEU A 82 -15.30 13.68 3.64
N ALA A 83 -15.85 12.74 2.87
CA ALA A 83 -16.97 13.00 1.95
C ALA A 83 -18.25 13.41 2.70
N PHE A 84 -18.59 12.72 3.80
CA PHE A 84 -19.75 13.04 4.63
C PHE A 84 -19.60 14.33 5.45
N VAL A 85 -18.38 14.70 5.84
CA VAL A 85 -18.08 15.99 6.49
C VAL A 85 -18.00 17.14 5.46
N GLY A 86 -17.82 16.79 4.19
CA GLY A 86 -17.71 17.73 3.07
C GLY A 86 -19.06 18.15 2.47
N SER A 87 -20.07 17.29 2.52
CA SER A 87 -21.47 17.52 2.09
C SER A 87 -22.24 18.38 3.09
#